data_AF-A0A556U0H1-F1
#
_entry.id   AF-A0A556U0H1-F1
#
_cell.length_a   1.000
_cell.length_b   1.000
_cell.length_c   1.000
_cell.angle_alpha   90.00
_cell.angle_beta   90.00
_cell.angle_gamma   90.00
#
_symmetry.space_group_name_H-M   'P 1'
#
loop_
_entity.id
_entity.type
_entity.pdbx_description
1 polymer ?
#
loop_
_entity_poly.entity_id
_entity_poly.type
_entity_poly.pdbx_seq_one_letter_code
_entity_poly.pdbx_strand_id
1 'polypeptide(L)'
;MAHQNGHTDPGSSLDAMADIRFPAAPPPIYECTLTPELEAKAREELQEKPEWRLRDVQALRDMILKEHYGLRTRLDDAFLLRFLRARKFDYDRALQLLLNYHSSRRAWPEVFQDLKPSTVKHVLELGKWTPNDYPFVDNIRAIYLTLEKLIQPEETQVNGIVILVDYTGVGLSQASNPGPLLAKKVVSILQFVLHGSDLSSLHRVIPRSVLPQEYGGVDGRLDMSGWTRVLLEAEEEFVVEFCQPEPLEGALMPDSMLFEGEQPEESFRSLRSQLYYCY
;
A
#
# COMPACT_ATOMS: atom_id res chain seq x y z
N MET A 1 -33.96 -19.80 -64.64
CA MET A 1 -34.77 -19.00 -63.69
C MET A 1 -35.03 -19.93 -62.50
N ALA A 2 -34.27 -19.85 -61.40
CA ALA A 2 -34.17 -18.81 -60.37
C ALA A 2 -35.01 -19.17 -59.12
N HIS A 3 -34.47 -18.79 -57.95
CA HIS A 3 -34.87 -18.97 -56.54
C HIS A 3 -34.18 -20.15 -55.81
N GLN A 4 -33.12 -19.96 -55.00
CA GLN A 4 -32.91 -19.17 -53.75
C GLN A 4 -33.86 -19.60 -52.62
N ASN A 5 -33.50 -19.81 -51.35
CA ASN A 5 -32.29 -19.63 -50.52
C ASN A 5 -32.51 -20.40 -49.21
N GLY A 6 -31.45 -20.64 -48.43
CA GLY A 6 -31.56 -20.89 -46.99
C GLY A 6 -30.80 -22.09 -46.43
N HIS A 7 -29.52 -22.25 -46.75
CA HIS A 7 -28.62 -23.11 -45.97
C HIS A 7 -27.75 -22.18 -45.09
N THR A 8 -27.90 -22.29 -43.77
CA THR A 8 -27.04 -21.65 -42.79
C THR A 8 -25.76 -22.47 -42.64
N ASP A 9 -24.69 -22.00 -43.27
CA ASP A 9 -23.32 -22.40 -42.96
C ASP A 9 -22.81 -21.56 -41.77
N PRO A 10 -22.27 -22.15 -40.69
CA PRO A 10 -21.50 -21.41 -39.71
C PRO A 10 -20.07 -21.23 -40.24
N GLY A 11 -19.93 -20.33 -41.21
CA GLY A 11 -18.64 -19.87 -41.70
C GLY A 11 -17.93 -18.99 -40.67
N SER A 12 -16.68 -19.35 -40.38
CA SER A 12 -15.73 -18.65 -39.53
C SER A 12 -15.70 -17.13 -39.74
N SER A 13 -16.01 -16.35 -38.70
CA SER A 13 -15.51 -14.99 -38.58
C SER A 13 -14.26 -15.01 -37.70
N LEU A 14 -13.13 -15.32 -38.33
CA LEU A 14 -11.76 -15.06 -37.89
C LEU A 14 -11.49 -13.53 -37.76
N ASP A 15 -12.44 -12.78 -37.19
CA ASP A 15 -12.37 -11.33 -36.95
C ASP A 15 -12.44 -10.98 -35.45
N ALA A 16 -12.34 -11.98 -34.56
CA ALA A 16 -12.30 -11.78 -33.11
C ALA A 16 -10.87 -11.77 -32.53
N MET A 17 -9.83 -11.65 -33.37
CA MET A 17 -8.41 -11.68 -32.93
C MET A 17 -7.56 -10.56 -33.53
N ALA A 18 -8.11 -9.35 -33.62
CA ALA A 18 -7.38 -8.17 -34.04
C ALA A 18 -7.57 -6.99 -33.07
N ASP A 19 -7.48 -7.24 -31.77
CA ASP A 19 -7.14 -6.20 -30.79
C ASP A 19 -5.66 -6.39 -30.37
N ILE A 20 -4.80 -6.53 -31.39
CA ILE A 20 -3.34 -6.40 -31.22
C ILE A 20 -3.09 -4.91 -31.02
N ARG A 21 -3.23 -4.46 -29.77
CA ARG A 21 -2.66 -3.19 -29.36
C ARG A 21 -1.16 -3.30 -29.63
N PHE A 22 -0.66 -2.37 -30.46
CA PHE A 22 0.76 -2.05 -30.64
C PHE A 22 1.53 -2.26 -29.33
N PRO A 23 2.79 -2.74 -29.38
CA PRO A 23 3.51 -3.11 -28.17
C PRO A 23 3.38 -1.96 -27.17
N ALA A 24 2.78 -2.27 -26.01
CA ALA A 24 2.78 -1.35 -24.89
C ALA A 24 4.20 -0.82 -24.75
N ALA A 25 4.35 0.50 -24.54
CA ALA A 25 5.67 1.10 -24.34
C ALA A 25 6.45 0.18 -23.39
N PRO A 26 7.70 -0.20 -23.74
CA PRO A 26 8.47 -1.11 -22.89
C PRO A 26 8.40 -0.57 -21.46
N PRO A 27 8.12 -1.43 -20.46
CA PRO A 27 8.02 -0.98 -19.08
C PRO A 27 9.26 -0.13 -18.78
N PRO A 28 9.09 1.06 -18.19
CA PRO A 28 10.21 1.97 -17.98
C PRO A 28 11.30 1.18 -17.26
N ILE A 29 12.51 1.19 -17.84
CA ILE A 29 13.68 0.60 -17.21
C ILE A 29 13.80 1.30 -15.87
N TYR A 30 13.82 0.53 -14.78
CA TYR A 30 13.95 1.11 -13.46
C TYR A 30 15.22 1.98 -13.38
N GLU A 31 15.01 3.24 -13.00
CA GLU A 31 16.05 4.21 -12.76
C GLU A 31 15.99 4.59 -11.29
N CYS A 32 17.08 4.35 -10.56
CA CYS A 32 17.14 4.68 -9.15
C CYS A 32 17.19 6.20 -8.97
N THR A 33 16.29 6.71 -8.15
CA THR A 33 16.14 8.15 -7.87
C THR A 33 16.84 8.61 -6.60
N LEU A 34 17.53 7.71 -5.89
CA LEU A 34 18.24 8.02 -4.66
C LEU A 34 19.47 8.92 -4.92
N THR A 35 19.70 9.88 -4.02
CA THR A 35 20.95 10.63 -4.01
C THR A 35 22.11 9.74 -3.54
N PRO A 36 23.38 10.10 -3.81
CA PRO A 36 24.53 9.32 -3.35
C PRO A 36 24.56 9.09 -1.83
N GLU A 37 24.09 10.07 -1.06
CA GLU A 37 23.98 9.97 0.40
C GLU A 37 22.94 8.92 0.82
N LEU A 38 21.78 8.91 0.15
CA LEU A 38 20.73 7.94 0.42
C LEU A 38 21.09 6.53 -0.09
N GLU A 39 21.83 6.42 -1.19
CA GLU A 39 22.38 5.13 -1.62
C GLU A 39 23.38 4.57 -0.61
N ALA A 40 24.25 5.43 -0.05
CA ALA A 40 25.17 5.02 1.02
C ALA A 40 24.41 4.53 2.26
N LYS A 41 23.37 5.28 2.68
CA LYS A 41 22.49 4.88 3.78
C LYS A 41 21.78 3.56 3.50
N ALA A 42 21.17 3.41 2.33
CA ALA A 42 20.48 2.18 1.93
C ALA A 42 21.44 0.97 1.91
N ARG A 43 22.68 1.16 1.47
CA ARG A 43 23.71 0.12 1.51
C ARG A 43 24.07 -0.30 2.94
N GLU A 44 24.22 0.65 3.85
CA GLU A 44 24.59 0.39 5.24
C GLU A 44 23.43 -0.21 6.04
N GLU A 45 22.25 0.41 5.98
CA GLU A 45 21.11 0.07 6.84
C GLU A 45 20.23 -1.04 6.26
N LEU A 46 20.06 -1.06 4.94
CA LEU A 46 19.15 -1.98 4.23
C LEU A 46 19.87 -3.08 3.46
N GLN A 47 21.21 -3.09 3.46
CA GLN A 47 22.01 -4.05 2.68
C GLN A 47 21.76 -3.97 1.17
N GLU A 48 21.24 -2.84 0.69
CA GLU A 48 20.97 -2.61 -0.73
C GLU A 48 22.28 -2.36 -1.49
N LYS A 49 22.58 -3.21 -2.48
CA LYS A 49 23.74 -3.01 -3.35
C LYS A 49 23.27 -2.58 -4.74
N PRO A 50 23.52 -1.31 -5.15
CA PRO A 50 23.12 -0.80 -6.47
C PRO A 50 23.47 -1.74 -7.62
N GLU A 51 24.65 -2.36 -7.56
CA GLU A 51 25.14 -3.32 -8.55
C GLU A 51 24.34 -4.62 -8.65
N TRP A 52 23.60 -5.00 -7.61
CA TRP A 52 22.80 -6.25 -7.54
C TRP A 52 21.30 -5.99 -7.50
N ARG A 53 20.87 -4.75 -7.32
CA ARG A 53 19.48 -4.34 -7.16
C ARG A 53 18.51 -5.02 -8.13
N LEU A 54 18.77 -4.93 -9.45
CA LEU A 54 17.89 -5.53 -10.46
C LEU A 54 17.91 -7.06 -10.43
N ARG A 55 19.04 -7.67 -10.08
CA ARG A 55 19.15 -9.12 -9.89
C ARG A 55 18.33 -9.57 -8.68
N ASP A 56 18.38 -8.82 -7.59
CA ASP A 56 17.67 -9.14 -6.34
C ASP A 56 16.15 -8.98 -6.53
N VAL A 57 15.73 -7.95 -7.26
CA VAL A 57 14.34 -7.78 -7.72
C VAL A 57 13.89 -8.95 -8.59
N GLN A 58 14.72 -9.38 -9.55
CA GLN A 58 14.41 -10.53 -10.40
C GLN A 58 14.29 -11.81 -9.57
N ALA A 59 15.13 -12.02 -8.56
CA ALA A 59 15.05 -13.18 -7.68
C ALA A 59 13.70 -13.23 -6.93
N LEU A 60 13.26 -12.11 -6.35
CA LEU A 60 11.96 -12.04 -5.69
C LEU A 60 10.80 -12.28 -6.69
N ARG A 61 10.89 -11.71 -7.90
CA ARG A 61 9.92 -11.95 -8.98
C ARG A 61 9.83 -13.43 -9.34
N ASP A 62 10.96 -14.09 -9.50
CA ASP A 62 11.02 -15.51 -9.83
C ASP A 62 10.43 -16.39 -8.72
N MET A 63 10.67 -16.05 -7.44
CA MET A 63 10.05 -16.73 -6.30
C MET A 63 8.52 -16.64 -6.35
N ILE A 64 7.98 -15.43 -6.60
CA ILE A 64 6.52 -15.22 -6.72
C ILE A 64 5.96 -16.03 -7.88
N LEU A 65 6.58 -15.99 -9.06
CA LEU A 65 6.09 -16.68 -10.25
C LEU A 65 6.16 -18.21 -10.12
N LYS A 66 7.16 -18.72 -9.40
CA LYS A 66 7.36 -20.16 -9.22
C LYS A 66 6.45 -20.74 -8.14
N GLU A 67 6.34 -20.07 -6.99
CA GLU A 67 5.67 -20.60 -5.80
C GLU A 67 4.22 -20.11 -5.68
N HIS A 68 3.90 -18.97 -6.30
CA HIS A 68 2.62 -18.27 -6.18
C HIS A 68 2.09 -17.77 -7.53
N TYR A 69 2.16 -18.59 -8.58
CA TYR A 69 1.76 -18.25 -9.95
C TYR A 69 0.31 -17.72 -10.10
N GLY A 70 -0.57 -18.02 -9.14
CA GLY A 70 -1.95 -17.54 -9.11
C GLY A 70 -2.15 -16.18 -8.42
N LEU A 71 -1.12 -15.64 -7.78
CA LEU A 71 -1.21 -14.38 -7.05
C LEU A 71 -1.28 -13.19 -8.01
N ARG A 72 -2.41 -12.48 -8.00
CA ARG A 72 -2.57 -11.22 -8.74
C ARG A 72 -1.84 -10.10 -8.01
N THR A 73 -0.58 -9.89 -8.36
CA THR A 73 0.25 -8.82 -7.81
C THR A 73 1.02 -8.11 -8.91
N ARG A 74 1.35 -6.86 -8.67
CA ARG A 74 2.35 -6.15 -9.46
C ARG A 74 3.71 -6.83 -9.34
N LEU A 75 4.45 -6.84 -10.44
CA LEU A 75 5.78 -7.45 -10.57
C LEU A 75 6.81 -6.48 -11.15
N ASP A 76 6.48 -5.19 -11.28
CA ASP A 76 7.42 -4.16 -11.69
C ASP A 76 8.47 -3.90 -10.61
N ASP A 77 9.65 -3.43 -11.03
CA ASP A 77 10.81 -3.28 -10.16
C ASP A 77 10.53 -2.34 -8.99
N ALA A 78 9.92 -1.19 -9.26
CA ALA A 78 9.62 -0.17 -8.24
C ALA A 78 8.67 -0.69 -7.16
N PHE A 79 7.67 -1.49 -7.53
CA PHE A 79 6.78 -2.13 -6.56
C PHE A 79 7.53 -3.17 -5.70
N LEU A 80 8.27 -4.09 -6.32
CA LEU A 80 8.97 -5.16 -5.60
C LEU A 80 10.09 -4.62 -4.69
N LEU A 81 10.76 -3.53 -5.07
CA LEU A 81 11.78 -2.88 -4.25
C LEU A 81 11.25 -2.40 -2.90
N ARG A 82 9.97 -2.01 -2.80
CA ARG A 82 9.36 -1.62 -1.51
C ARG A 82 9.47 -2.75 -0.49
N PHE A 83 9.21 -3.97 -0.92
CA PHE A 83 9.24 -5.18 -0.09
C PHE A 83 10.66 -5.57 0.29
N LEU A 84 11.58 -5.51 -0.68
CA LEU A 84 13.00 -5.80 -0.44
C LEU A 84 13.62 -4.80 0.54
N ARG A 85 13.43 -3.49 0.31
CA ARG A 85 13.92 -2.42 1.21
C ARG A 85 13.35 -2.54 2.60
N ALA A 86 12.04 -2.75 2.72
CA ALA A 86 11.38 -2.97 4.00
C ALA A 86 11.89 -4.22 4.75
N ARG A 87 12.58 -5.14 4.07
CA ARG A 87 13.20 -6.34 4.69
C ARG A 87 14.70 -6.41 4.61
N LYS A 88 15.35 -5.29 4.31
CA LYS A 88 16.80 -5.23 4.20
C LYS A 88 17.34 -6.30 3.25
N PHE A 89 16.64 -6.48 2.12
CA PHE A 89 16.96 -7.42 1.06
C PHE A 89 16.96 -8.91 1.49
N ASP A 90 16.25 -9.24 2.56
CA ASP A 90 15.94 -10.64 2.90
C ASP A 90 14.73 -11.13 2.08
N TYR A 91 15.00 -12.05 1.14
CA TYR A 91 14.02 -12.48 0.14
C TYR A 91 12.83 -13.23 0.73
N ASP A 92 13.08 -14.14 1.66
CA ASP A 92 12.02 -14.93 2.29
C ASP A 92 11.09 -14.01 3.10
N ARG A 93 11.66 -13.10 3.88
CA ARG A 93 10.87 -12.13 4.64
C ARG A 93 10.17 -11.10 3.73
N ALA A 94 10.77 -10.73 2.60
CA ALA A 94 10.16 -9.83 1.62
C ALA A 94 8.98 -10.49 0.89
N LEU A 95 9.15 -11.75 0.46
CA LEU A 95 8.07 -12.56 -0.11
C LEU A 95 6.93 -12.72 0.90
N GLN A 96 7.26 -13.07 2.15
CA GLN A 96 6.27 -13.14 3.22
C GLN A 96 5.53 -11.79 3.33
N LEU A 97 6.20 -10.64 3.16
CA LEU A 97 5.53 -9.33 3.23
C LEU A 97 4.54 -9.10 2.12
N LEU A 98 4.90 -9.49 0.93
CA LEU A 98 4.01 -9.41 -0.19
C LEU A 98 2.77 -10.29 0.01
N LEU A 99 2.93 -11.52 0.50
CA LEU A 99 1.81 -12.41 0.76
C LEU A 99 0.84 -11.84 1.80
N ASN A 100 1.37 -11.17 2.82
CA ASN A 100 0.56 -10.62 3.91
C ASN A 100 -0.16 -9.36 3.54
N TYR A 101 0.49 -8.53 2.72
CA TYR A 101 -0.13 -7.39 2.09
C TYR A 101 -1.41 -7.82 1.35
N HIS A 102 -1.34 -8.88 0.54
CA HIS A 102 -2.51 -9.42 -0.16
C HIS A 102 -3.51 -10.14 0.75
N SER A 103 -3.02 -10.89 1.74
CA SER A 103 -3.89 -11.58 2.71
C SER A 103 -4.72 -10.60 3.53
N SER A 104 -4.11 -9.50 3.97
CA SER A 104 -4.80 -8.48 4.77
C SER A 104 -5.81 -7.68 3.95
N ARG A 105 -5.50 -7.44 2.67
CA ARG A 105 -6.46 -6.84 1.72
C ARG A 105 -7.73 -7.68 1.58
N ARG A 106 -7.57 -9.01 1.46
CA ARG A 106 -8.71 -9.94 1.38
C ARG A 106 -9.46 -10.09 2.70
N ALA A 107 -8.76 -9.98 3.83
CA ALA A 107 -9.36 -10.15 5.15
C ALA A 107 -10.31 -8.99 5.52
N TRP A 108 -10.08 -7.77 5.01
CA TRP A 108 -10.85 -6.55 5.34
C TRP A 108 -11.46 -5.88 4.09
N PRO A 109 -12.44 -6.54 3.42
CA PRO A 109 -13.08 -5.97 2.24
C PRO A 109 -13.74 -4.61 2.51
N GLU A 110 -14.22 -4.34 3.72
CA GLU A 110 -14.78 -3.04 4.11
C GLU A 110 -13.77 -1.88 3.98
N VAL A 111 -12.47 -2.18 4.13
CA VAL A 111 -11.40 -1.19 3.95
C VAL A 111 -10.91 -1.16 2.50
N PHE A 112 -10.72 -2.31 1.86
CA PHE A 112 -9.98 -2.38 0.59
C PHE A 112 -10.85 -2.47 -0.66
N GLN A 113 -12.14 -2.82 -0.53
CA GLN A 113 -13.05 -2.85 -1.66
C GLN A 113 -13.34 -1.42 -2.14
N ASP A 114 -13.22 -1.21 -3.46
CA ASP A 114 -13.35 0.11 -4.11
C ASP A 114 -12.53 1.20 -3.41
N LEU A 115 -11.30 0.87 -2.96
CA LEU A 115 -10.45 1.80 -2.23
C LEU A 115 -9.81 2.82 -3.17
N LYS A 116 -10.40 4.02 -3.22
CA LYS A 116 -9.89 5.16 -4.00
C LYS A 116 -10.15 6.50 -3.30
N PRO A 117 -9.34 7.55 -3.60
CA PRO A 117 -9.44 8.87 -2.98
C PRO A 117 -10.85 9.48 -2.96
N SER A 118 -11.58 9.46 -4.08
CA SER A 118 -12.94 10.00 -4.15
C SER A 118 -13.92 9.39 -3.13
N THR A 119 -13.73 8.14 -2.68
CA THR A 119 -14.62 7.49 -1.71
C THR A 119 -14.47 8.01 -0.27
N VAL A 120 -13.36 8.68 0.02
CA VAL A 120 -13.06 9.24 1.36
C VAL A 120 -12.72 10.73 1.29
N LYS A 121 -13.13 11.41 0.23
CA LYS A 121 -12.83 12.82 -0.01
C LYS A 121 -13.23 13.71 1.18
N HIS A 122 -14.37 13.43 1.81
CA HIS A 122 -14.83 14.14 3.02
C HIS A 122 -13.84 14.04 4.18
N VAL A 123 -13.20 12.89 4.35
CA VAL A 123 -12.17 12.68 5.39
C VAL A 123 -10.90 13.46 5.08
N LEU A 124 -10.48 13.45 3.81
CA LEU A 124 -9.26 14.11 3.36
C LEU A 124 -9.36 15.65 3.48
N GLU A 125 -10.51 16.22 3.10
CA GLU A 125 -10.75 17.67 3.14
C GLU A 125 -10.84 18.25 4.56
N LEU A 126 -11.39 17.50 5.52
CA LEU A 126 -11.59 17.98 6.89
C LEU A 126 -10.30 17.97 7.71
N GLY A 127 -9.35 17.09 7.38
CA GLY A 127 -8.05 17.02 8.07
C GLY A 127 -8.11 16.62 9.55
N LYS A 128 -9.30 16.36 10.08
CA LYS A 128 -9.59 15.99 11.46
C LYS A 128 -10.72 14.99 11.47
N TRP A 129 -10.49 13.85 12.11
CA TRP A 129 -11.55 12.89 12.35
C TRP A 129 -12.33 13.19 13.60
N THR A 130 -13.64 13.30 13.42
CA THR A 130 -14.66 13.45 14.45
C THR A 130 -15.58 12.23 14.32
N PRO A 131 -15.65 11.35 15.34
CA PRO A 131 -16.35 10.07 15.22
C PRO A 131 -17.85 10.17 14.92
N ASN A 132 -18.46 11.33 15.19
CA ASN A 132 -19.87 11.58 14.93
C ASN A 132 -20.13 11.98 13.47
N ASP A 133 -19.10 12.38 12.73
CA ASP A 133 -19.27 12.95 11.39
C ASP A 133 -19.14 11.86 10.31
N TYR A 134 -18.36 10.80 10.55
CA TYR A 134 -18.22 9.66 9.63
C TYR A 134 -17.64 8.39 10.28
N PRO A 135 -17.86 7.20 9.68
CA PRO A 135 -17.40 5.91 10.21
C PRO A 135 -15.88 5.84 10.39
N PHE A 136 -15.43 5.10 11.40
CA PHE A 136 -14.00 4.82 11.64
C PHE A 136 -13.32 4.16 10.43
N VAL A 137 -14.06 3.35 9.67
CA VAL A 137 -13.56 2.69 8.45
C VAL A 137 -13.08 3.71 7.42
N ASP A 138 -13.76 4.84 7.24
CA ASP A 138 -13.34 5.87 6.28
C ASP A 138 -12.02 6.53 6.71
N ASN A 139 -11.80 6.70 8.02
CA ASN A 139 -10.53 7.18 8.55
C ASN A 139 -9.39 6.19 8.24
N ILE A 140 -9.62 4.89 8.45
CA ILE A 140 -8.65 3.84 8.12
C ILE A 140 -8.36 3.82 6.61
N ARG A 141 -9.38 3.92 5.77
CA ARG A 141 -9.24 4.01 4.31
C ARG A 141 -8.37 5.22 3.90
N ALA A 142 -8.62 6.39 4.48
CA ALA A 142 -7.82 7.60 4.23
C ALA A 142 -6.35 7.45 4.68
N ILE A 143 -6.10 6.78 5.82
CA ILE A 143 -4.75 6.45 6.28
C ILE A 143 -4.06 5.51 5.28
N TYR A 144 -4.72 4.46 4.82
CA TYR A 144 -4.15 3.52 3.86
C TYR A 144 -3.80 4.19 2.53
N LEU A 145 -4.70 5.01 1.97
CA LEU A 145 -4.42 5.78 0.75
C LEU A 145 -3.22 6.70 0.93
N THR A 146 -3.12 7.37 2.07
CA THR A 146 -2.00 8.24 2.42
C THR A 146 -0.69 7.45 2.49
N LEU A 147 -0.66 6.32 3.19
CA LEU A 147 0.54 5.49 3.32
C LEU A 147 0.96 4.86 2.00
N GLU A 148 0.01 4.36 1.20
CA GLU A 148 0.28 3.79 -0.11
C GLU A 148 0.87 4.83 -1.08
N LYS A 149 0.47 6.11 -0.97
CA LYS A 149 1.09 7.19 -1.74
C LYS A 149 2.44 7.60 -1.19
N LEU A 150 2.60 7.71 0.13
CA LEU A 150 3.84 8.11 0.79
C LEU A 150 4.99 7.12 0.59
N ILE A 151 4.70 5.82 0.43
CA ILE A 151 5.75 4.80 0.25
C ILE A 151 6.27 4.71 -1.20
N GLN A 152 5.68 5.43 -2.16
CA GLN A 152 6.11 5.37 -3.55
C GLN A 152 7.52 5.95 -3.80
N PRO A 153 7.89 7.13 -3.25
CA PRO A 153 9.23 7.68 -3.41
C PRO A 153 10.30 6.81 -2.75
N GLU A 154 11.43 6.62 -3.43
CA GLU A 154 12.52 5.78 -2.91
C GLU A 154 13.16 6.37 -1.66
N GLU A 155 13.24 7.70 -1.56
CA GLU A 155 13.71 8.39 -0.37
C GLU A 155 12.90 7.98 0.87
N THR A 156 11.57 7.91 0.76
CA THR A 156 10.71 7.47 1.88
C THR A 156 10.98 6.01 2.25
N GLN A 157 11.24 5.14 1.28
CA GLN A 157 11.51 3.73 1.54
C GLN A 157 12.82 3.54 2.31
N VAL A 158 13.80 4.43 2.12
CA VAL A 158 15.08 4.43 2.83
C VAL A 158 15.01 5.15 4.18
N ASN A 159 14.30 6.26 4.25
CA ASN A 159 14.24 7.10 5.45
C ASN A 159 13.12 6.74 6.41
N GLY A 160 12.11 5.99 5.97
CA GLY A 160 10.94 5.68 6.77
C GLY A 160 9.92 6.82 6.87
N ILE A 161 8.89 6.60 7.68
CA ILE A 161 7.76 7.52 7.87
C ILE A 161 7.56 7.73 9.37
N VAL A 162 7.53 9.00 9.79
CA VAL A 162 7.14 9.40 11.14
C VAL A 162 5.70 9.93 11.10
N ILE A 163 4.81 9.32 11.88
CA ILE A 163 3.40 9.72 11.96
C ILE A 163 3.17 10.45 13.29
N LEU A 164 2.80 11.73 13.21
CA LEU A 164 2.32 12.48 14.37
C LEU A 164 0.81 12.25 14.53
N VAL A 165 0.41 11.73 15.69
CA VAL A 165 -1.00 11.48 16.01
C VAL A 165 -1.43 12.40 17.15
N ASP A 166 -2.36 13.32 16.86
CA ASP A 166 -2.97 14.19 17.86
C ASP A 166 -4.20 13.52 18.48
N TYR A 167 -4.11 13.19 19.77
CA TYR A 167 -5.20 12.61 20.56
C TYR A 167 -5.99 13.66 21.36
N THR A 168 -5.75 14.96 21.13
CA THR A 168 -6.47 16.03 21.82
C THR A 168 -7.97 15.93 21.55
N GLY A 169 -8.78 15.89 22.61
CA GLY A 169 -10.25 15.77 22.51
C GLY A 169 -10.77 14.33 22.38
N VAL A 170 -9.89 13.31 22.43
CA VAL A 170 -10.31 11.91 22.42
C VAL A 170 -10.90 11.51 23.78
N GLY A 171 -12.22 11.27 23.80
CA GLY A 171 -12.97 10.86 25.00
C GLY A 171 -13.04 9.34 25.22
N LEU A 172 -13.55 8.90 26.37
CA LEU A 172 -13.67 7.47 26.74
C LEU A 172 -14.49 6.64 25.73
N SER A 173 -15.50 7.24 25.09
CA SER A 173 -16.31 6.59 24.04
C SER A 173 -15.51 6.31 22.76
N GLN A 174 -14.44 7.06 22.52
CA GLN A 174 -13.54 6.90 21.39
C GLN A 174 -12.40 5.93 21.73
N ALA A 175 -11.93 5.92 22.99
CA ALA A 175 -10.88 5.00 23.47
C ALA A 175 -11.30 3.51 23.46
N SER A 176 -12.61 3.22 23.48
CA SER A 176 -13.13 1.85 23.33
C SER A 176 -13.05 1.32 21.89
N ASN A 177 -12.83 2.19 20.89
CA ASN A 177 -12.63 1.81 19.50
C ASN A 177 -11.14 1.98 19.17
N PRO A 178 -10.39 0.88 19.00
CA PRO A 178 -10.84 -0.30 18.29
C PRO A 178 -10.84 -1.61 19.11
N GLY A 179 -11.01 -1.48 20.42
CA GLY A 179 -10.95 -2.59 21.37
C GLY A 179 -9.52 -2.98 21.79
N PRO A 180 -9.36 -3.71 22.92
CA PRO A 180 -8.05 -4.00 23.51
C PRO A 180 -7.10 -4.79 22.60
N LEU A 181 -7.68 -5.64 21.75
CA LEU A 181 -6.93 -6.45 20.80
C LEU A 181 -6.35 -5.60 19.67
N LEU A 182 -7.11 -4.65 19.10
CA LEU A 182 -6.57 -3.75 18.09
C LEU A 182 -5.61 -2.73 18.72
N ALA A 183 -5.88 -2.22 19.93
CA ALA A 183 -4.94 -1.34 20.64
C ALA A 183 -3.57 -2.01 20.93
N LYS A 184 -3.57 -3.26 21.43
CA LYS A 184 -2.32 -4.03 21.64
C LYS A 184 -1.60 -4.31 20.31
N LYS A 185 -2.36 -4.50 19.21
CA LYS A 185 -1.82 -4.66 17.86
C LYS A 185 -1.15 -3.36 17.38
N VAL A 186 -1.80 -2.19 17.48
CA VAL A 186 -1.23 -0.89 17.09
C VAL A 186 0.04 -0.58 17.91
N VAL A 187 0.00 -0.75 19.24
CA VAL A 187 1.15 -0.54 20.16
C VAL A 187 2.38 -1.40 19.82
N SER A 188 2.16 -2.58 19.22
CA SER A 188 3.25 -3.49 18.82
C SER A 188 3.84 -3.21 17.43
N ILE A 189 3.18 -2.37 16.64
CA ILE A 189 3.52 -2.08 15.23
C ILE A 189 4.19 -0.71 15.11
N LEU A 190 3.72 0.28 15.87
CA LEU A 190 4.28 1.63 15.83
C LEU A 190 5.23 1.83 17.01
N GLN A 191 6.39 2.43 16.75
CA GLN A 191 7.19 2.97 17.83
C GLN A 191 6.52 4.23 18.35
N PHE A 192 5.88 4.12 19.51
CA PHE A 192 5.22 5.26 20.15
C PHE A 192 6.23 6.08 20.95
N VAL A 193 6.35 7.36 20.57
CA VAL A 193 6.92 8.37 21.46
C VAL A 193 5.76 9.23 21.96
N LEU A 194 5.39 9.07 23.22
CA LEU A 194 4.31 9.84 23.84
C LEU A 194 4.88 11.12 24.43
N HIS A 195 4.57 12.25 23.79
CA HIS A 195 5.05 13.57 24.18
C HIS A 195 4.15 14.27 25.22
N GLY A 196 2.92 13.81 25.39
CA GLY A 196 1.93 14.47 26.24
C GLY A 196 1.66 15.90 25.78
N SER A 197 1.51 16.83 26.73
CA SER A 197 1.40 18.27 26.44
C SER A 197 2.75 18.99 26.33
N ASP A 198 3.88 18.28 26.49
CA ASP A 198 5.22 18.87 26.40
C ASP A 198 5.77 18.80 24.97
N LEU A 199 5.58 19.89 24.24
CA LEU A 199 6.12 20.08 22.89
C LEU A 199 7.65 20.14 22.86
N SER A 200 8.32 20.38 24.00
CA SER A 200 9.79 20.38 24.06
C SER A 200 10.36 18.98 23.77
N SER A 201 9.67 17.93 24.24
CA SER A 201 10.03 16.55 23.98
C SER A 201 9.82 16.16 22.50
N LEU A 202 8.76 16.69 21.86
CA LEU A 202 8.48 16.50 20.42
C LEU A 202 9.62 17.09 19.58
N HIS A 203 10.08 18.29 19.93
CA HIS A 203 11.14 18.98 19.19
C HIS A 203 12.54 18.39 19.33
N ARG A 204 12.73 17.40 20.22
CA ARG A 204 13.96 16.59 20.24
C ARG A 204 14.02 15.59 19.08
N VAL A 205 12.86 15.21 18.55
CA VAL A 205 12.72 14.21 17.48
C VAL A 205 12.35 14.89 16.16
N ILE A 206 11.44 15.88 16.18
CA ILE A 206 10.94 16.56 14.99
C ILE A 206 11.26 18.06 15.05
N PRO A 207 12.11 18.59 14.14
CA PRO A 207 12.46 20.01 14.12
C PRO A 207 11.25 20.94 14.02
N ARG A 208 11.32 22.09 14.69
CA ARG A 208 10.27 23.13 14.63
C ARG A 208 10.04 23.66 13.21
N SER A 209 11.08 23.63 12.38
CA SER A 209 11.07 24.17 11.02
C SER A 209 10.21 23.35 10.04
N VAL A 210 9.82 22.13 10.39
CA VAL A 210 9.00 21.25 9.54
C VAL A 210 7.60 20.99 10.11
N LEU A 211 7.29 21.61 11.26
CA LEU A 211 6.01 21.43 11.93
C LEU A 211 5.10 22.64 11.72
N PRO A 212 3.78 22.43 11.59
CA PRO A 212 2.79 23.49 11.65
C PRO A 212 2.78 24.23 12.99
N GLN A 213 2.24 25.46 12.97
CA GLN A 213 2.05 26.29 14.15
C GLN A 213 1.21 25.61 15.24
N GLU A 214 0.20 24.83 14.84
CA GLU A 214 -0.67 24.06 15.74
C GLU A 214 0.11 23.03 16.59
N TYR A 215 1.28 22.58 16.12
CA TYR A 215 2.14 21.61 16.80
C TYR A 215 3.48 22.24 17.27
N GLY A 216 3.51 23.56 17.47
CA GLY A 216 4.68 24.28 18.03
C GLY A 216 5.79 24.63 17.04
N GLY A 217 5.57 24.37 15.75
CA GLY A 217 6.52 24.69 14.68
C GLY A 217 6.34 26.08 14.06
N VAL A 218 7.02 26.29 12.94
CA VAL A 218 7.05 27.57 12.20
C VAL A 218 6.71 27.44 10.72
N ASP A 219 6.36 26.24 10.24
CA ASP A 219 6.08 25.93 8.83
C ASP A 219 4.64 26.26 8.43
N GLY A 220 4.19 27.46 8.77
CA GLY A 220 2.81 27.90 8.50
C GLY A 220 1.75 27.13 9.29
N ARG A 221 0.52 27.14 8.79
CA ARG A 221 -0.63 26.45 9.40
C ARG A 221 -0.89 25.14 8.67
N LEU A 222 -1.40 24.15 9.40
CA LEU A 222 -1.76 22.86 8.79
C LEU A 222 -2.78 23.06 7.66
N ASP A 223 -2.39 22.69 6.44
CA ASP A 223 -3.23 22.73 5.25
C ASP A 223 -3.28 21.34 4.60
N MET A 224 -4.46 20.71 4.65
CA MET A 224 -4.70 19.39 4.08
C MET A 224 -5.12 19.44 2.62
N SER A 225 -5.41 20.62 2.07
CA SER A 225 -5.89 20.76 0.70
C SER A 225 -4.84 20.32 -0.34
N GLY A 226 -3.56 20.64 -0.09
CA GLY A 226 -2.44 20.21 -0.92
C GLY A 226 -2.33 18.69 -1.00
N TRP A 227 -2.35 18.01 0.15
CA TRP A 227 -2.28 16.54 0.19
C TRP A 227 -3.53 15.87 -0.37
N THR A 228 -4.71 16.43 -0.09
CA THR A 228 -5.98 15.96 -0.65
C THR A 228 -5.93 16.00 -2.17
N ARG A 229 -5.43 17.09 -2.76
CA ARG A 229 -5.26 17.20 -4.21
C ARG A 229 -4.29 16.14 -4.76
N VAL A 230 -3.14 15.94 -4.11
CA VAL A 230 -2.17 14.90 -4.51
C VAL A 230 -2.82 13.51 -4.55
N LEU A 231 -3.62 13.16 -3.54
CA LEU A 231 -4.32 11.88 -3.52
C LEU A 231 -5.38 11.81 -4.62
N LEU A 232 -6.22 12.84 -4.79
CA LEU A 232 -7.26 12.88 -5.83
C LEU A 232 -6.67 12.83 -7.25
N GLU A 233 -5.53 13.47 -7.50
CA GLU A 233 -4.83 13.40 -8.78
C GLU A 233 -4.26 12.00 -9.06
N ALA A 234 -3.95 11.23 -8.02
CA ALA A 234 -3.47 9.85 -8.12
C ALA A 234 -4.61 8.80 -8.18
N GLU A 235 -5.87 9.20 -8.34
CA GLU A 235 -7.03 8.31 -8.24
C GLU A 235 -6.95 7.10 -9.19
N GLU A 236 -6.50 7.30 -10.43
CA GLU A 236 -6.36 6.20 -11.40
C GLU A 236 -5.38 5.11 -10.94
N GLU A 237 -4.29 5.48 -10.25
CA GLU A 237 -3.34 4.52 -9.68
C GLU A 237 -4.03 3.60 -8.67
N PHE A 238 -4.90 4.16 -7.83
CA PHE A 238 -5.65 3.41 -6.83
C PHE A 238 -6.75 2.55 -7.46
N VAL A 239 -7.43 3.04 -8.49
CA VAL A 239 -8.44 2.25 -9.22
C VAL A 239 -7.80 1.03 -9.87
N VAL A 240 -6.63 1.19 -10.48
CA VAL A 240 -5.87 0.09 -11.08
C VAL A 240 -5.45 -0.94 -10.03
N GLU A 241 -5.08 -0.51 -8.83
CA GLU A 241 -4.57 -1.41 -7.79
C GLU A 241 -5.69 -2.08 -6.97
N PHE A 242 -6.74 -1.36 -6.61
CA PHE A 242 -7.73 -1.77 -5.60
C PHE A 242 -9.15 -2.00 -6.12
N CYS A 243 -9.49 -1.55 -7.35
CA CYS A 243 -10.86 -1.61 -7.87
C CYS A 243 -11.05 -2.61 -9.03
N GLN A 244 -10.10 -3.50 -9.26
CA GLN A 244 -10.19 -4.48 -10.33
C GLN A 244 -11.22 -5.58 -10.00
N PRO A 245 -12.04 -6.02 -10.97
CA PRO A 245 -12.98 -7.10 -10.74
C PRO A 245 -12.22 -8.40 -10.44
N GLU A 246 -12.69 -9.14 -9.42
CA GLU A 246 -12.24 -10.51 -9.21
C GLU A 246 -12.58 -11.35 -10.47
N PRO A 247 -11.71 -12.30 -10.87
CA PRO A 247 -12.05 -13.15 -12.00
C PRO A 247 -13.33 -13.92 -11.71
N LEU A 248 -14.17 -14.06 -12.73
CA LEU A 248 -15.29 -14.99 -12.72
C LEU A 248 -14.76 -16.38 -12.30
N GLU A 249 -15.33 -16.92 -11.23
CA GLU A 249 -15.04 -18.24 -10.66
C GLU A 249 -14.92 -19.29 -11.78
N GLY A 250 -13.71 -19.82 -12.00
CA GLY A 250 -13.45 -20.75 -13.11
C GLY A 250 -11.97 -21.05 -13.40
N ALA A 251 -11.03 -20.22 -12.90
CA ALA A 251 -9.63 -20.62 -12.81
C ALA A 251 -9.42 -21.40 -11.50
N LEU A 252 -9.65 -22.71 -11.57
CA LEU A 252 -9.43 -23.67 -10.47
C LEU A 252 -8.07 -23.42 -9.80
N MET A 253 -8.10 -22.85 -8.60
CA MET A 253 -7.02 -23.04 -7.63
C MET A 253 -7.14 -24.49 -7.13
N PRO A 254 -6.05 -25.28 -7.06
CA PRO A 254 -6.11 -26.58 -6.41
C PRO A 254 -6.56 -26.41 -4.96
N ASP A 255 -7.53 -27.22 -4.51
CA ASP A 255 -8.09 -27.22 -3.15
C ASP A 255 -7.04 -27.39 -2.04
N SER A 256 -5.79 -27.71 -2.38
CA SER A 256 -4.66 -27.76 -1.44
C SER A 256 -4.22 -26.38 -0.91
N MET A 257 -4.85 -25.28 -1.32
CA MET A 257 -4.63 -23.94 -0.76
C MET A 257 -5.82 -23.37 0.03
N LEU A 258 -6.86 -24.17 0.29
CA LEU A 258 -7.74 -23.90 1.40
C LEU A 258 -6.95 -24.22 2.68
N PHE A 259 -6.28 -23.20 3.21
CA PHE A 259 -5.82 -23.23 4.60
C PHE A 259 -7.05 -23.48 5.47
N GLU A 260 -7.22 -24.74 5.90
CA GLU A 260 -8.18 -25.09 6.93
C GLU A 260 -7.80 -24.33 8.20
N GLY A 261 -8.47 -23.19 8.41
CA GLY A 261 -8.61 -22.60 9.75
C GLY A 261 -7.51 -21.67 10.23
N GLU A 262 -6.87 -20.86 9.37
CA GLU A 262 -6.16 -19.67 9.88
C GLU A 262 -7.17 -18.54 10.11
N GLN A 263 -7.46 -18.25 11.38
CA GLN A 263 -8.27 -17.11 11.79
C GLN A 263 -7.67 -15.81 11.25
N PRO A 264 -8.47 -14.74 11.02
CA PRO A 264 -7.99 -13.44 10.58
C PRO A 264 -6.75 -12.93 11.34
N GLU A 265 -6.58 -13.34 12.60
CA GLU A 265 -5.44 -13.05 13.46
C GLU A 265 -4.06 -13.45 12.90
N GLU A 266 -3.92 -14.50 12.10
CA GLU A 266 -2.63 -14.95 11.55
C GLU A 266 -2.17 -14.15 10.33
N SER A 267 -3.09 -13.70 9.49
CA SER A 267 -2.81 -12.75 8.40
C SER A 267 -2.20 -11.43 8.93
N PHE A 268 -2.77 -10.92 10.03
CA PHE A 268 -2.22 -9.74 10.73
C PHE A 268 -0.89 -10.02 11.45
N ARG A 269 -0.65 -11.24 11.97
CA ARG A 269 0.67 -11.65 12.53
C ARG A 269 1.78 -11.65 11.51
N SER A 270 1.44 -11.58 10.23
CA SER A 270 2.39 -11.70 9.17
C SER A 270 2.73 -10.27 8.66
N LEU A 271 1.74 -9.36 8.48
CA LEU A 271 2.00 -7.90 8.38
C LEU A 271 2.80 -7.35 9.59
N ARG A 272 2.66 -8.00 10.75
CA ARG A 272 3.35 -7.72 12.02
C ARG A 272 4.88 -7.70 11.93
N SER A 273 5.55 -8.47 11.07
CA SER A 273 7.03 -8.40 10.96
C SER A 273 7.50 -7.32 9.97
N GLN A 274 6.51 -6.58 9.43
CA GLN A 274 6.38 -5.88 8.16
C GLN A 274 6.95 -4.47 7.95
N LEU A 275 6.68 -3.69 8.97
CA LEU A 275 6.97 -2.26 9.03
C LEU A 275 8.19 -2.00 9.92
N TYR A 276 8.80 -3.08 10.42
CA TYR A 276 9.90 -3.14 11.40
C TYR A 276 11.23 -2.48 10.96
N TYR A 277 11.35 -1.96 9.73
CA TYR A 277 12.64 -1.47 9.21
C TYR A 277 12.60 -0.12 8.49
N CYS A 278 11.54 0.65 8.69
CA CYS A 278 11.56 2.07 8.37
C CYS A 278 11.97 2.79 9.65
N TYR A 279 13.28 3.09 9.77
CA TYR A 279 13.87 3.79 10.93
C TYR A 279 13.26 5.17 11.16
#